data_AF-A0A967NAF3-F1
#
_entry.id   AF-A0A967NAF3-F1
#
_cell.length_a   1.000
_cell.length_b   1.000
_cell.length_c   1.000
_cell.angle_alpha   90.00
_cell.angle_beta   90.00
_cell.angle_gamma   90.00
#
_symmetry.space_group_name_H-M   'P 1'
#
loop_
_entity.id
_entity.type
_entity.pdbx_description
1 polymer ?
#
loop_
_entity_poly.entity_id
_entity_poly.type
_entity_poly.pdbx_seq_one_letter_code
_entity_poly.pdbx_strand_id
1 'polypeptide(L)'
;DPDEAVGLAEVVVYATPLTATLDLMGRHRQRWRDDALLMDVASLKAPVMNRAGALGILDRWIGAHPMVGGEGSGFEASRADLFAAGHVWLVGVGGGDTG
;
A
#
# COMPACT_ATOMS: atom_id res chain seq x y z
N ASP A 1 -3.36 -17.80 -5.36
CA ASP A 1 -4.35 -17.03 -4.59
C ASP A 1 -3.66 -15.75 -4.07
N PRO A 2 -4.19 -14.52 -4.25
CA PRO A 2 -3.58 -13.28 -3.74
C PRO A 2 -3.22 -13.37 -2.26
N ASP A 3 -4.06 -14.07 -1.50
CA ASP A 3 -3.90 -14.34 -0.09
C ASP A 3 -2.62 -15.17 0.19
N GLU A 4 -2.28 -16.16 -0.63
CA GLU A 4 -1.02 -16.93 -0.49
C GLU A 4 0.20 -16.16 -1.00
N ALA A 5 0.03 -15.39 -2.08
CA ALA A 5 1.12 -14.65 -2.72
C ALA A 5 1.78 -13.63 -1.78
N VAL A 6 1.01 -13.03 -0.86
CA VAL A 6 1.54 -12.04 0.08
C VAL A 6 2.60 -12.58 1.04
N GLY A 7 2.63 -13.90 1.28
CA GLY A 7 3.67 -14.51 2.14
C GLY A 7 4.98 -14.83 1.45
N LEU A 8 5.04 -14.68 0.13
CA LEU A 8 6.25 -14.87 -0.66
C LEU A 8 6.78 -13.57 -1.24
N ALA A 9 5.99 -12.50 -1.22
CA ALA A 9 6.29 -11.24 -1.88
C ALA A 9 7.22 -10.33 -1.05
N GLU A 10 8.29 -9.85 -1.68
CA GLU A 10 9.18 -8.83 -1.11
C GLU A 10 8.52 -7.44 -1.09
N VAL A 11 7.56 -7.20 -1.99
CA VAL A 11 6.79 -5.96 -2.09
C VAL A 11 5.30 -6.28 -2.26
N VAL A 12 4.46 -5.64 -1.46
CA VAL A 12 2.99 -5.75 -1.55
C VAL A 12 2.39 -4.38 -1.80
N VAL A 13 1.63 -4.25 -2.89
CA VAL A 13 0.93 -3.01 -3.27
C VAL A 13 -0.59 -3.22 -3.18
N TYR A 14 -1.25 -2.47 -2.31
CA TYR A 14 -2.70 -2.43 -2.22
C TYR A 14 -3.27 -1.37 -3.17
N ALA A 15 -3.82 -1.84 -4.28
CA ALA A 15 -4.53 -1.04 -5.28
C ALA A 15 -6.06 -1.19 -5.20
N THR A 16 -6.57 -1.51 -4.01
CA THR A 16 -8.00 -1.67 -3.74
C THR A 16 -8.63 -0.39 -3.19
N PRO A 17 -9.96 -0.23 -3.24
CA PRO A 17 -10.66 0.81 -2.50
C PRO A 17 -10.26 0.80 -1.02
N LEU A 18 -10.25 1.99 -0.39
CA LEU A 18 -9.72 2.17 0.97
C LEU A 18 -10.28 1.16 1.98
N THR A 19 -11.58 0.94 2.01
CA THR A 19 -12.22 0.00 2.94
C THR A 19 -11.69 -1.43 2.76
N ALA A 20 -11.63 -1.89 1.52
CA ALA A 20 -11.08 -3.21 1.19
C ALA A 20 -9.58 -3.30 1.56
N THR A 21 -8.80 -2.25 1.38
CA THR A 21 -7.39 -2.20 1.80
C THR A 21 -7.27 -2.41 3.32
N LEU A 22 -8.08 -1.72 4.12
CA LEU A 22 -8.04 -1.84 5.59
C LEU A 22 -8.40 -3.25 6.09
N ASP A 23 -9.36 -3.89 5.42
CA ASP A 23 -9.77 -5.27 5.70
C ASP A 23 -8.67 -6.25 5.31
N LEU A 24 -8.10 -6.11 4.10
CA LEU A 24 -6.98 -6.91 3.60
C LEU A 24 -5.77 -6.83 4.52
N MET A 25 -5.42 -5.64 5.01
CA MET A 25 -4.34 -5.46 6.00
C MET A 25 -4.59 -6.30 7.27
N GLY A 26 -5.84 -6.41 7.72
CA GLY A 26 -6.21 -7.27 8.83
C GLY A 26 -6.00 -8.75 8.52
N ARG A 27 -6.49 -9.21 7.37
CA ARG A 27 -6.41 -10.62 6.94
C ARG A 27 -4.98 -11.08 6.68
N HIS A 28 -4.13 -10.20 6.16
CA HIS A 28 -2.74 -10.54 5.80
C HIS A 28 -1.73 -10.34 6.95
N ARG A 29 -2.16 -9.83 8.11
CA ARG A 29 -1.28 -9.47 9.24
C ARG A 29 -0.22 -10.52 9.58
N GLN A 30 -0.58 -11.80 9.57
CA GLN A 30 0.30 -12.90 9.95
C GLN A 30 0.94 -13.62 8.76
N ARG A 31 0.76 -13.09 7.55
CA ARG A 31 1.17 -13.76 6.32
C ARG A 31 2.31 -13.06 5.62
N TRP A 32 2.44 -11.75 5.78
CA TRP A 32 3.57 -11.02 5.19
C TRP A 32 4.90 -11.57 5.69
N ARG A 33 5.90 -11.52 4.82
CA ARG A 33 7.29 -11.71 5.25
C ARG A 33 7.69 -10.60 6.21
N ASP A 34 8.64 -10.89 7.09
CA ASP A 34 9.16 -9.92 8.06
C ASP A 34 9.94 -8.78 7.39
N ASP A 35 10.47 -9.00 6.18
CA ASP A 35 11.23 -8.02 5.39
C ASP A 35 10.41 -7.38 4.25
N ALA A 36 9.13 -7.72 4.12
CA ALA A 36 8.30 -7.21 3.03
C ALA A 36 8.07 -5.70 3.16
N LEU A 37 8.23 -4.98 2.04
CA LEU A 37 7.79 -3.60 1.91
C LEU A 37 6.28 -3.56 1.59
N LEU A 38 5.53 -2.79 2.37
CA LEU A 38 4.07 -2.70 2.24
C LEU A 38 3.65 -1.30 1.81
N MET A 39 2.78 -1.19 0.81
CA MET A 39 2.30 0.11 0.35
C MET A 39 0.87 0.10 -0.19
N ASP A 40 0.23 1.27 -0.24
CA ASP A 40 -1.08 1.49 -0.87
C ASP A 40 -1.04 2.68 -1.84
N VAL A 41 -2.02 2.73 -2.75
CA VAL A 41 -2.25 3.87 -3.66
C VAL A 41 -3.50 4.69 -3.29
N ALA A 42 -4.06 4.52 -2.09
CA ALA A 42 -5.31 5.17 -1.71
C ALA A 42 -5.15 6.69 -1.56
N SER A 43 -6.21 7.48 -1.78
CA SER A 43 -6.09 8.93 -1.67
C SER A 43 -5.99 9.46 -0.24
N LEU A 44 -6.40 8.67 0.75
CA LEU A 44 -6.38 9.05 2.16
C LEU A 44 -5.27 8.31 2.91
N LYS A 45 -4.30 9.05 3.43
CA LYS A 45 -3.14 8.50 4.14
C LYS A 45 -3.39 8.20 5.61
N ALA A 46 -4.09 9.10 6.32
CA ALA A 46 -4.29 8.95 7.76
C ALA A 46 -4.96 7.62 8.17
N PRO A 47 -6.04 7.15 7.52
CA PRO A 47 -6.68 5.88 7.91
C PRO A 47 -5.75 4.67 7.75
N VAL A 48 -4.98 4.63 6.68
CA VAL A 48 -4.06 3.53 6.38
C VAL A 48 -2.87 3.54 7.34
N MET A 49 -2.28 4.70 7.60
CA MET A 49 -1.18 4.83 8.56
C MET A 49 -1.62 4.47 9.99
N ASN A 50 -2.82 4.89 10.42
CA ASN A 50 -3.38 4.48 11.71
C ASN A 50 -3.56 2.96 11.79
N ARG A 51 -4.02 2.34 10.71
CA ARG A 51 -4.17 0.89 10.63
C ARG A 51 -2.81 0.19 10.69
N ALA A 52 -1.82 0.66 9.95
CA ALA A 52 -0.46 0.13 9.99
C ALA A 52 0.15 0.25 11.40
N GLY A 53 -0.06 1.38 12.09
CA GLY A 53 0.32 1.56 13.49
C GLY A 53 -0.34 0.55 14.42
N ALA A 54 -1.65 0.36 14.31
CA ALA A 54 -2.38 -0.63 15.10
C ALA A 54 -1.94 -2.09 14.82
N LEU A 55 -1.37 -2.34 13.64
CA LEU A 55 -0.82 -3.65 13.27
C LEU A 55 0.66 -3.82 13.66
N GLY A 56 1.34 -2.75 14.08
CA GLY A 56 2.77 -2.80 14.44
C GLY A 56 3.69 -2.96 13.23
N ILE A 57 3.28 -2.47 12.06
CA ILE A 57 4.01 -2.61 10.77
C ILE A 57 4.37 -1.25 10.16
N LEU A 58 4.30 -0.19 10.97
CA LEU A 58 4.42 1.18 10.51
C LEU A 58 5.82 1.49 9.95
N ASP A 59 6.83 0.80 10.44
CA ASP A 59 8.23 0.82 10.02
C ASP A 59 8.46 0.27 8.60
N ARG A 60 7.54 -0.58 8.12
CA ARG A 60 7.59 -1.21 6.79
C ARG A 60 6.51 -0.70 5.83
N TRP A 61 5.72 0.28 6.26
CA TRP A 61 4.61 0.82 5.47
C TRP A 61 4.98 2.14 4.77
N ILE A 62 4.71 2.21 3.47
CA ILE A 62 4.81 3.42 2.66
C ILE A 62 3.45 3.71 2.02
N GLY A 63 2.79 4.79 2.44
CA GLY A 63 1.58 5.26 1.75
C GLY A 63 1.94 6.03 0.49
N ALA A 64 1.45 5.62 -0.68
CA ALA A 64 1.65 6.33 -1.94
C ALA A 64 0.36 7.04 -2.38
N HIS A 65 0.39 8.32 -2.70
CA HIS A 65 -0.74 9.02 -3.31
C HIS A 65 -0.37 9.46 -4.72
N PRO A 66 -0.73 8.67 -5.74
CA PRO A 66 -0.63 9.11 -7.10
C PRO A 66 -1.71 10.15 -7.37
N MET A 67 -1.33 11.38 -7.73
CA MET A 67 -2.28 12.37 -8.26
C MET A 67 -2.47 12.16 -9.76
N VAL A 68 -2.73 10.92 -10.14
CA VAL A 68 -3.06 10.53 -11.51
C VAL A 68 -4.28 9.63 -11.48
N GLY A 69 -5.25 9.98 -12.29
CA GLY A 69 -6.52 9.28 -12.41
C GLY A 69 -7.24 9.76 -13.66
N GLY A 70 -7.91 8.83 -14.34
CA GLY A 70 -8.89 9.14 -15.38
C GLY A 70 -10.31 8.91 -14.87
N GLU A 71 -11.31 9.19 -15.69
CA GLU A 71 -12.73 8.95 -15.37
C GLU A 71 -13.09 7.44 -15.32
N GLY A 72 -12.22 6.58 -15.87
CA GLY A 72 -12.39 5.12 -15.88
C GLY A 72 -11.86 4.43 -14.62
N SER A 73 -12.49 3.31 -14.25
CA SER A 73 -12.06 2.44 -13.14
C SER A 73 -11.97 0.98 -13.60
N GLY A 74 -11.21 0.17 -12.85
CA GLY A 74 -11.01 -1.26 -13.15
C GLY A 74 -9.86 -1.55 -14.11
N PHE A 75 -9.63 -2.84 -14.39
CA PHE A 75 -8.49 -3.32 -15.17
C PHE A 75 -8.46 -2.78 -16.61
N GLU A 76 -9.63 -2.67 -17.25
CA GLU A 76 -9.78 -2.12 -18.60
C GLU A 76 -9.36 -0.65 -18.73
N ALA A 77 -9.37 0.09 -17.62
CA ALA A 77 -8.91 1.47 -17.56
C ALA A 77 -7.40 1.58 -17.21
N SER A 78 -6.71 0.46 -17.00
CA SER A 78 -5.29 0.45 -16.66
C SER A 78 -4.44 0.82 -17.87
N ARG A 79 -3.40 1.63 -17.64
CA ARG A 79 -2.48 2.07 -18.69
C ARG A 79 -1.07 2.16 -18.14
N ALA A 80 -0.10 1.63 -18.88
CA ALA A 80 1.29 1.55 -18.45
C ALA A 80 1.95 2.94 -18.28
N ASP A 81 1.45 3.95 -19.00
CA ASP A 81 1.93 5.33 -18.98
C ASP A 81 1.17 6.24 -18.00
N LEU A 82 0.28 5.69 -17.15
CA LEU A 82 -0.59 6.49 -16.25
C LEU A 82 0.21 7.42 -15.34
N PHE A 83 1.37 6.97 -14.89
CA PHE A 83 2.23 7.69 -13.95
C PHE A 83 3.35 8.47 -14.66
N ALA A 84 3.49 8.39 -15.99
CA ALA A 84 4.64 8.91 -16.73
C ALA A 84 4.78 10.44 -16.69
N ALA A 85 3.66 11.16 -16.51
CA ALA A 85 3.62 12.62 -16.37
C ALA A 85 3.07 13.07 -15.00
N GLY A 86 2.93 12.14 -14.06
CA GLY A 86 2.22 12.35 -12.79
C GLY A 86 3.14 12.50 -11.59
N HIS A 87 2.67 13.23 -10.58
CA HIS A 87 3.32 13.24 -9.27
C HIS A 87 2.79 12.10 -8.39
N VAL A 88 3.71 11.32 -7.82
CA VAL A 88 3.40 10.32 -6.78
C VAL A 88 4.02 10.77 -5.47
N TRP A 89 3.19 11.00 -4.46
CA TRP A 89 3.65 11.39 -3.13
C TRP A 89 3.84 10.14 -2.28
N LEU A 90 5.03 9.96 -1.71
CA LEU A 90 5.33 8.86 -0.79
C LEU A 90 5.37 9.39 0.65
N VAL A 91 4.68 8.69 1.54
CA VAL A 91 4.66 8.95 2.98
C VAL A 91 5.13 7.69 3.68
N GLY A 92 6.39 7.70 4.10
CA GLY A 92 6.96 6.68 4.99
C GLY A 92 7.20 7.26 6.38
N VAL A 93 7.28 6.39 7.38
CA VAL A 93 7.85 6.79 8.67
C VAL A 93 9.35 6.58 8.59
N GLY A 94 10.14 7.62 8.87
CA GLY A 94 11.59 7.50 8.89
C GLY A 94 11.99 6.46 9.92
N GLY A 95 12.82 5.49 9.52
CA GLY A 95 13.48 4.60 10.47
C GLY A 95 14.26 5.45 11.45
N GLY A 96 13.80 5.52 12.69
CA GLY A 96 14.60 6.05 13.77
C GLY A 96 15.74 5.07 14.00
N ASP A 97 16.97 5.49 13.72
CA ASP A 97 18.14 4.82 14.29
C ASP A 97 17.98 4.85 15.82
N THR A 98 17.60 3.71 16.40
CA THR A 98 17.89 3.41 17.80
C THR A 98 19.23 2.71 17.84
N GLY A 99 20.28 3.44 17.47
CA GLY A 99 21.69 3.07 17.60
C GLY A 99 22.39 3.99 18.59
#